data_AF-A0A2Z5R3P2-F1
#
_entry.id   AF-A0A2Z5R3P2-F1
#
_cell.length_a   1.000
_cell.length_b   1.000
_cell.length_c   1.000
_cell.angle_alpha   90.00
_cell.angle_beta   90.00
_cell.angle_gamma   90.00
#
_symmetry.space_group_name_H-M   'P 1'
#
loop_
_entity.id
_entity.type
_entity.pdbx_description
1 polymer ?
#
loop_
_entity_poly.entity_id
_entity_poly.type
_entity_poly.pdbx_seq_one_letter_code
_entity_poly.pdbx_strand_id
1 'polypeptide(L)'
;MGALQALKRKLQDGERDSEKLGEACDRIVAATQKVISESGEEGEAIAELLRDSVSDTVYFFLEEHNLDDDFDIRAFVTARNW
;
A
#
# COMPACT_ATOMS: atom_id res chain seq x y z
N MET A 1 2.41 6.17 14.64
CA MET A 1 1.37 5.33 13.99
C MET A 1 1.92 4.94 12.63
N GLY A 2 1.92 3.64 12.28
CA GLY A 2 2.53 3.17 11.02
C GLY A 2 1.70 3.55 9.78
N ALA A 3 2.33 3.60 8.60
CA ALA A 3 1.69 4.04 7.35
C ALA A 3 0.47 3.18 6.96
N LEU A 4 0.58 1.85 7.07
CA LEU A 4 -0.55 0.91 6.85
C LEU A 4 -1.72 1.17 7.81
N GLN A 5 -1.43 1.46 9.07
CA GLN A 5 -2.47 1.72 10.07
C GLN A 5 -3.18 3.06 9.81
N ALA A 6 -2.47 4.05 9.26
CA ALA A 6 -3.06 5.32 8.84
C ALA A 6 -3.99 5.13 7.64
N LEU A 7 -3.61 4.32 6.65
CA LEU A 7 -4.48 3.95 5.52
C LEU A 7 -5.75 3.26 6.02
N LYS A 8 -5.60 2.21 6.85
CA LYS A 8 -6.75 1.50 7.44
C LYS A 8 -7.70 2.45 8.15
N ARG A 9 -7.19 3.40 8.93
CA ARG A 9 -8.02 4.38 9.63
C ARG A 9 -8.78 5.31 8.66
N LYS A 10 -8.13 5.79 7.60
CA LYS A 10 -8.80 6.61 6.57
C LYS A 10 -9.98 5.88 5.95
N LEU A 11 -9.78 4.61 5.60
CA LEU A 11 -10.82 3.76 5.03
C LEU A 11 -11.97 3.51 6.03
N GLN A 12 -11.64 3.28 7.30
CA GLN A 12 -12.63 3.17 8.38
C GLN A 12 -13.42 4.47 8.61
N ASP A 13 -12.79 5.63 8.43
CA ASP A 13 -13.43 6.94 8.50
C ASP A 13 -14.27 7.25 7.24
N GLY A 14 -14.29 6.34 6.25
CA GLY A 14 -15.10 6.46 5.04
C GLY A 14 -14.44 7.26 3.90
N GLU A 15 -13.12 7.45 3.94
CA GLU A 15 -12.39 8.13 2.86
C GLU A 15 -12.47 7.31 1.56
N ARG A 16 -12.87 7.98 0.48
CA ARG A 16 -13.00 7.40 -0.87
C ARG A 16 -12.25 8.18 -1.94
N ASP A 17 -11.70 9.34 -1.58
CA ASP A 17 -10.95 10.18 -2.50
C ASP A 17 -9.68 9.47 -2.97
N SER A 18 -9.64 9.17 -4.27
CA SER A 18 -8.53 8.40 -4.89
C SER A 18 -7.17 9.11 -4.76
N GLU A 19 -7.14 10.45 -4.73
CA GLU A 19 -5.90 11.22 -4.56
C GLU A 19 -5.37 11.06 -3.14
N LYS A 20 -6.22 11.23 -2.12
CA LYS A 20 -5.83 11.06 -0.70
C LYS A 20 -5.48 9.62 -0.34
N LEU A 21 -6.17 8.64 -0.92
CA LEU A 21 -5.81 7.23 -0.77
C LEU A 21 -4.47 6.96 -1.47
N GLY A 22 -4.22 7.62 -2.60
CA GLY A 22 -2.96 7.54 -3.32
C GLY A 22 -1.78 8.05 -2.50
N GLU A 23 -1.90 9.24 -1.93
CA GLU A 23 -0.87 9.80 -1.03
C GLU A 23 -0.58 8.88 0.16
N ALA A 24 -1.61 8.20 0.69
CA ALA A 24 -1.43 7.25 1.78
C ALA A 24 -0.67 6.00 1.32
N CYS A 25 -0.97 5.47 0.13
CA CYS A 25 -0.26 4.35 -0.47
C CYS A 25 1.19 4.72 -0.80
N ASP A 26 1.46 5.92 -1.33
CA ASP A 26 2.81 6.36 -1.69
C ASP A 26 3.71 6.48 -0.45
N ARG A 27 3.13 6.86 0.70
CA ARG A 27 3.86 6.83 1.99
C ARG A 27 4.18 5.41 2.46
N ILE A 28 3.31 4.43 2.17
CA ILE A 28 3.58 3.02 2.47
C ILE A 28 4.71 2.53 1.57
N VAL A 29 4.64 2.79 0.27
CA VAL A 29 5.69 2.46 -0.71
C VAL A 29 7.04 3.02 -0.25
N ALA A 30 7.11 4.31 0.10
CA ALA A 30 8.36 4.93 0.57
C ALA A 30 8.89 4.27 1.85
N ALA A 31 8.02 3.87 2.77
CA ALA A 31 8.42 3.15 3.99
C ALA A 31 8.94 1.74 3.67
N THR A 32 8.28 1.01 2.77
CA THR A 32 8.70 -0.31 2.30
C THR A 32 10.06 -0.23 1.61
N GLN A 33 10.23 0.66 0.65
CA GLN A 33 11.49 0.88 -0.06
C GLN A 33 12.64 1.24 0.89
N LYS A 34 12.37 2.02 1.93
CA LYS A 34 13.37 2.34 2.95
C LYS A 34 13.86 1.07 3.67
N VAL A 35 12.95 0.23 4.15
CA VAL A 35 13.30 -1.03 4.82
C VAL A 35 14.11 -1.94 3.89
N ILE A 36 13.71 -2.03 2.64
CA ILE A 36 14.40 -2.80 1.61
C ILE A 36 15.82 -2.28 1.39
N SER A 37 15.99 -0.97 1.24
CA SER A 37 17.30 -0.35 1.04
C SER A 37 18.24 -0.56 2.24
N GLU A 38 17.69 -0.62 3.45
CA GLU A 38 18.46 -0.88 4.68
C GLU A 38 18.82 -2.36 4.85
N SER A 39 18.18 -3.28 4.09
CA SER A 39 18.37 -4.73 4.21
C SER A 39 19.57 -5.28 3.41
N GLY A 40 20.12 -4.51 2.46
CA GLY A 40 21.26 -4.93 1.64
C GLY A 40 20.98 -6.14 0.73
N GLU A 41 22.01 -6.67 0.08
CA GLU A 41 21.91 -7.78 -0.90
C GLU A 41 21.41 -9.10 -0.27
N GLU A 42 21.85 -9.42 0.96
CA GLU A 42 21.41 -10.62 1.67
C GLU A 42 19.90 -10.58 2.02
N GLY A 43 19.33 -9.38 2.07
CA GLY A 43 17.91 -9.15 2.33
C GLY A 43 17.03 -9.07 1.07
N GLU A 44 17.57 -9.23 -0.14
CA GLU A 44 16.83 -8.98 -1.39
C GLU A 44 15.61 -9.91 -1.55
N ALA A 45 15.75 -11.20 -1.27
CA ALA A 45 14.62 -12.14 -1.32
C ALA A 45 13.54 -11.82 -0.26
N ILE A 46 13.94 -11.35 0.92
CA ILE A 46 13.00 -10.93 1.98
C ILE A 46 12.32 -9.61 1.58
N ALA A 47 13.06 -8.73 0.93
CA ALA A 47 12.55 -7.47 0.40
C ALA A 47 11.49 -7.68 -0.68
N GLU A 48 11.70 -8.62 -1.60
CA GLU A 48 10.68 -8.99 -2.60
C GLU A 48 9.39 -9.51 -1.92
N LEU A 49 9.52 -10.45 -0.98
CA LEU A 49 8.39 -10.96 -0.20
C LEU A 49 7.67 -9.85 0.57
N LEU A 50 8.41 -8.87 1.09
CA LEU A 50 7.83 -7.72 1.78
C LEU A 50 7.04 -6.82 0.82
N ARG A 51 7.54 -6.53 -0.39
CA ARG A 51 6.80 -5.74 -1.39
C ARG A 51 5.48 -6.41 -1.75
N ASP A 52 5.53 -7.70 -2.08
CA ASP A 52 4.35 -8.46 -2.48
C ASP A 52 3.32 -8.49 -1.34
N SER A 53 3.76 -8.79 -0.12
CA SER A 53 2.89 -8.84 1.05
C SER A 53 2.25 -7.49 1.39
N VAL A 54 2.99 -6.39 1.25
CA VAL A 54 2.46 -5.04 1.50
C VAL A 54 1.48 -4.62 0.41
N SER A 55 1.81 -4.89 -0.87
CA SER A 55 0.92 -4.64 -2.00
C SER A 55 -0.41 -5.39 -1.84
N ASP A 56 -0.37 -6.68 -1.53
CA ASP A 56 -1.56 -7.50 -1.29
C ASP A 56 -2.38 -6.98 -0.11
N THR A 57 -1.71 -6.60 0.98
CA THR A 57 -2.40 -6.02 2.16
C THR A 57 -3.13 -4.73 1.80
N VAL A 58 -2.53 -3.85 1.00
CA VAL A 58 -3.18 -2.62 0.54
C VAL A 58 -4.36 -2.95 -0.37
N TYR A 59 -4.19 -3.88 -1.32
CA TYR A 59 -5.26 -4.35 -2.18
C TYR A 59 -6.46 -4.82 -1.35
N PHE A 60 -6.25 -5.69 -0.36
CA PHE A 60 -7.31 -6.19 0.51
C PHE A 60 -8.00 -5.09 1.30
N PHE A 61 -7.26 -4.11 1.84
CA PHE A 61 -7.88 -2.98 2.53
C PHE A 61 -8.77 -2.14 1.59
N LEU A 62 -8.37 -1.94 0.34
CA LEU A 62 -9.20 -1.18 -0.60
C LEU A 62 -10.44 -2.00 -1.02
N GLU A 63 -10.29 -3.30 -1.23
CA GLU A 63 -11.36 -4.23 -1.61
C GLU A 63 -12.40 -4.40 -0.48
N GLU A 64 -11.96 -4.59 0.77
CA GLU A 64 -12.85 -4.72 1.95
C GLU A 64 -13.76 -3.49 2.16
N HIS A 65 -13.37 -2.35 1.60
CA HIS A 65 -14.11 -1.09 1.70
C HIS A 65 -14.95 -0.76 0.46
N ASN A 66 -15.11 -1.70 -0.48
CA ASN A 66 -15.91 -1.58 -1.71
C ASN A 66 -15.59 -0.33 -2.53
N LEU A 67 -14.28 -0.08 -2.75
CA LEU A 67 -13.81 1.04 -3.59
C LEU A 67 -13.77 0.70 -5.08
N ASP A 68 -14.05 -0.55 -5.44
CA ASP A 68 -14.07 -1.09 -6.80
C ASP A 68 -15.16 -0.44 -7.68
N ASP A 69 -16.25 0.02 -7.05
CA ASP A 69 -17.28 0.84 -7.72
C ASP A 69 -16.77 2.23 -8.13
N ASP A 70 -15.79 2.77 -7.40
CA ASP A 70 -15.33 4.17 -7.53
C ASP A 70 -14.05 4.29 -8.38
N PHE A 71 -13.16 3.27 -8.38
CA PHE A 71 -12.01 3.18 -9.29
C PHE A 71 -11.40 1.76 -9.35
N ASP A 72 -10.65 1.47 -10.44
CA ASP A 72 -9.97 0.18 -10.61
C ASP A 72 -8.84 0.00 -9.57
N ILE A 73 -9.15 -0.70 -8.48
CA ILE A 73 -8.24 -0.99 -7.37
C ILE A 73 -6.98 -1.72 -7.87
N ARG A 74 -7.14 -2.65 -8.82
CA ARG A 74 -6.02 -3.44 -9.32
C ARG A 74 -5.06 -2.58 -10.13
N ALA A 75 -5.58 -1.74 -11.04
CA ALA A 75 -4.77 -0.78 -11.78
C ALA A 75 -4.12 0.23 -10.84
N PHE A 76 -4.85 0.70 -9.83
CA PHE A 76 -4.35 1.64 -8.82
C PHE A 76 -3.17 1.08 -8.02
N VAL A 77 -3.29 -0.15 -7.50
CA VAL A 77 -2.19 -0.78 -6.76
C VAL A 77 -1.02 -1.12 -7.68
N THR A 78 -1.27 -1.66 -8.88
CA THR A 78 -0.22 -2.09 -9.83
C THR A 78 0.58 -0.90 -10.38
N ALA A 79 -0.04 0.27 -10.52
CA ALA A 79 0.65 1.47 -11.00
C ALA A 79 1.72 2.01 -10.03
N ARG A 80 1.78 1.47 -8.80
CA ARG A 80 2.71 1.90 -7.77
C ARG A 80 3.93 0.99 -7.71
N ASN A 81 5.10 1.63 -7.61
CA ASN A 81 6.39 0.96 -7.55
C ASN A 81 6.70 0.52 -6.11
N TRP A 82 5.98 -0.49 -5.61
CA TRP A 82 6.08 -1.03 -4.25
C TRP A 82 7.50 -1.38 -3.81
#